data_AF-A0A427ARS5-F1
#
_entry.id   AF-A0A427ARS5-F1
#
_cell.length_a   1.000
_cell.length_b   1.000
_cell.length_c   1.000
_cell.angle_alpha   90.00
_cell.angle_beta   90.00
_cell.angle_gamma   90.00
#
_symmetry.space_group_name_H-M   'P 1'
#
loop_
_entity.id
_entity.type
_entity.pdbx_description
1 polymer ?
#
loop_
_entity_poly.entity_id
_entity_poly.type
_entity_poly.pdbx_seq_one_letter_code
_entity_poly.pdbx_strand_id
1 'polypeptide(L)'
;EEIVRHLPGDGKDINRPLPPGELIEVCLREASKDLCLKPFEVFAWTSSSFRRSNRSLLEECWKNAASQDDWIALIQVSTAEGWSDKVVLEVLRETVLYKASSWCYGPESQIYGGGFEEVMPLQKDDEFLSIKDESLSVEGILRQHKDFPDAGKLMLTAIMLAKVGDDAMVEEHMATDSR
;
A
#
# COMPACT_ATOMS: atom_id res chain seq x y z
N GLU A 1 9.14 -19.80 1.02
CA GLU A 1 9.64 -20.20 2.35
C GLU A 1 8.98 -19.50 3.54
N GLU A 2 8.87 -18.16 3.60
CA GLU A 2 8.41 -17.46 4.81
C GLU A 2 6.88 -17.60 5.08
N ILE A 3 6.05 -17.53 4.04
CA ILE A 3 4.58 -17.68 4.17
C ILE A 3 4.17 -19.12 4.55
N VAL A 4 4.90 -20.11 4.05
CA VAL A 4 4.59 -21.55 4.21
C VAL A 4 4.64 -21.99 5.68
N ARG A 5 5.41 -21.29 6.51
CA ARG A 5 5.52 -21.57 7.96
C ARG A 5 4.24 -21.29 8.76
N HIS A 6 3.30 -20.55 8.17
CA HIS A 6 2.05 -20.14 8.81
C HIS A 6 0.85 -21.00 8.37
N LEU A 7 1.08 -22.06 7.59
CA LEU A 7 0.02 -22.99 7.21
C LEU A 7 -0.37 -23.88 8.41
N PRO A 8 -1.68 -24.13 8.65
CA PRO A 8 -2.09 -25.08 9.66
C PRO A 8 -1.51 -26.46 9.32
N GLY A 9 -0.78 -27.04 10.28
CA GLY A 9 -0.11 -28.33 10.14
C GLY A 9 -1.08 -29.51 10.11
N ASP A 10 -1.93 -29.59 9.09
CA ASP A 10 -2.52 -30.85 8.67
C ASP A 10 -1.65 -31.39 7.53
N GLY A 11 -1.10 -32.59 7.71
CA GLY A 11 0.00 -33.17 6.94
C GLY A 11 -0.31 -33.52 5.48
N LYS A 12 -1.05 -32.68 4.77
CA LYS A 12 -1.31 -32.79 3.33
C LYS A 12 -0.53 -31.71 2.58
N ASP A 13 0.55 -32.17 1.94
CA ASP A 13 1.25 -31.49 0.85
C ASP A 13 1.91 -30.13 1.13
N ILE A 14 2.75 -30.05 2.17
CA ILE A 14 3.76 -28.99 2.32
C ILE A 14 4.79 -28.92 1.16
N ASN A 15 4.74 -29.85 0.20
CA ASN A 15 5.63 -29.93 -0.96
C ASN A 15 5.06 -29.35 -2.26
N ARG A 16 3.79 -28.90 -2.27
CA ARG A 16 3.21 -28.27 -3.46
C ARG A 16 3.27 -26.74 -3.32
N PRO A 17 3.86 -26.01 -4.28
CA PRO A 17 3.78 -24.56 -4.27
C PRO A 17 2.32 -24.13 -4.39
N LEU A 18 1.87 -23.31 -3.44
CA LEU A 18 0.52 -22.77 -3.42
C LEU A 18 0.31 -21.82 -4.60
N PRO A 19 -0.89 -21.79 -5.20
CA PRO A 19 -1.26 -20.75 -6.14
C PRO A 19 -1.15 -19.34 -5.52
N PRO A 20 -0.89 -18.30 -6.33
CA PRO A 20 -0.73 -16.93 -5.83
C PRO A 20 -1.91 -16.43 -4.96
N GLY A 21 -3.14 -16.76 -5.34
CA GLY A 21 -4.34 -16.37 -4.58
C GLY A 21 -4.36 -16.98 -3.17
N GLU A 22 -4.06 -18.28 -3.06
CA GLU A 22 -4.00 -18.97 -1.77
C GLU A 22 -2.86 -18.42 -0.88
N LEU A 23 -1.71 -18.03 -1.47
CA LEU A 23 -0.63 -17.38 -0.73
C LEU A 23 -1.07 -16.03 -0.15
N ILE A 24 -1.82 -15.24 -0.92
CA ILE A 24 -2.35 -13.95 -0.48
C ILE A 24 -3.33 -14.14 0.68
N GLU A 25 -4.26 -15.10 0.55
CA GLU A 25 -5.24 -15.40 1.60
C GLU A 25 -4.58 -15.85 2.92
N VAL A 26 -3.50 -16.64 2.85
CA VAL A 26 -2.73 -17.03 4.02
C VAL A 26 -2.12 -15.82 4.71
N CYS A 27 -1.54 -14.89 3.94
CA CYS A 27 -0.96 -13.66 4.51
C CYS A 27 -2.04 -12.77 5.16
N LEU A 28 -3.22 -12.66 4.54
CA LEU A 28 -4.33 -11.86 5.05
C LEU A 28 -4.93 -12.45 6.34
N ARG A 29 -4.93 -13.77 6.50
CA ARG A 29 -5.46 -14.43 7.71
C ARG A 29 -4.63 -14.15 8.95
N GLU A 30 -3.30 -14.16 8.81
CA GLU A 30 -2.38 -13.90 9.91
C GLU A 30 -2.29 -12.40 10.25
N ALA A 31 -2.51 -11.53 9.26
CA ALA A 31 -2.56 -10.06 9.39
C ALA A 31 -1.40 -9.43 10.19
N SER A 32 -0.23 -10.08 10.23
CA SER A 32 0.95 -9.58 10.92
C SER A 32 1.66 -8.51 10.09
N LYS A 33 2.38 -7.60 10.76
CA LYS A 33 3.20 -6.58 10.07
C LYS A 33 4.21 -7.20 9.11
N ASP A 34 4.78 -8.35 9.48
CA ASP A 34 5.77 -9.08 8.68
C ASP A 34 5.17 -9.67 7.39
N LEU A 35 3.91 -10.08 7.42
CA LEU A 35 3.22 -10.66 6.28
C LEU A 35 2.41 -9.65 5.47
N CYS A 36 2.15 -8.45 6.01
CA CYS A 36 1.27 -7.47 5.38
C CYS A 36 1.78 -6.98 4.01
N LEU A 37 3.09 -6.98 3.78
CA LEU A 37 3.68 -6.57 2.50
C LEU A 37 3.75 -7.71 1.48
N LYS A 38 3.75 -8.96 1.94
CA LYS A 38 3.92 -10.14 1.08
C LYS A 38 2.85 -10.31 0.00
N PRO A 39 1.55 -10.02 0.25
CA PRO A 39 0.56 -10.03 -0.83
C PRO A 39 0.89 -9.12 -2.00
N PHE A 40 1.46 -7.93 -1.74
CA PHE A 40 1.82 -6.99 -2.79
C PHE A 40 2.99 -7.50 -3.63
N GLU A 41 3.99 -8.12 -2.98
CA GLU A 41 5.08 -8.83 -3.67
C GLU A 41 4.51 -9.93 -4.57
N VAL A 42 3.61 -10.78 -4.04
CA VAL A 42 2.97 -11.85 -4.82
C VAL A 42 2.22 -11.28 -6.03
N PHE A 43 1.42 -10.22 -5.83
CA PHE A 43 0.71 -9.57 -6.93
C PHE A 43 1.66 -8.96 -7.98
N ALA A 44 2.80 -8.40 -7.57
CA ALA A 44 3.78 -7.82 -8.49
C ALA A 44 4.35 -8.88 -9.46
N TRP A 45 4.50 -10.12 -9.01
CA TRP A 45 4.97 -11.26 -9.82
C TRP A 45 3.88 -11.98 -10.62
N THR A 46 2.63 -11.53 -10.57
CA THR A 46 1.52 -12.09 -11.36
C THR A 46 1.25 -11.30 -12.64
N SER A 47 0.37 -11.79 -13.52
CA SER A 47 -0.07 -11.04 -14.70
C SER A 47 -1.11 -9.96 -14.35
N SER A 48 -1.25 -8.95 -15.20
CA SER A 48 -2.35 -7.97 -15.08
C SER A 48 -3.73 -8.62 -15.10
N SER A 49 -3.93 -9.69 -15.88
CA SER A 49 -5.18 -10.46 -15.87
C SER A 49 -5.47 -11.08 -14.50
N PHE A 50 -4.45 -11.62 -13.83
CA PHE A 50 -4.60 -12.15 -12.47
C PHE A 50 -4.98 -11.03 -11.49
N ARG A 51 -4.28 -9.89 -11.53
CA ARG A 51 -4.61 -8.72 -10.69
C ARG A 51 -6.06 -8.26 -10.88
N ARG A 52 -6.53 -8.16 -12.13
CA ARG A 52 -7.93 -7.77 -12.44
C ARG A 52 -8.95 -8.77 -11.90
N SER A 53 -8.71 -10.06 -12.09
CA SER A 53 -9.60 -11.12 -11.60
C SER A 53 -9.63 -11.25 -10.08
N ASN A 54 -8.57 -10.78 -9.40
CA ASN A 54 -8.43 -10.86 -7.94
C ASN A 54 -8.44 -9.46 -7.29
N ARG A 55 -9.18 -8.51 -7.90
CA ARG A 55 -9.27 -7.13 -7.41
C ARG A 55 -9.77 -7.04 -5.97
N SER A 56 -10.73 -7.87 -5.58
CA SER A 56 -11.24 -7.91 -4.20
C SER A 56 -10.17 -8.33 -3.18
N LEU A 57 -9.32 -9.30 -3.52
CA LEU A 57 -8.18 -9.67 -2.69
C LEU A 57 -7.16 -8.52 -2.58
N LEU A 58 -6.92 -7.81 -3.70
CA LEU A 58 -6.05 -6.63 -3.67
C LEU A 58 -6.63 -5.51 -2.79
N GLU A 59 -7.95 -5.31 -2.83
CA GLU A 59 -8.66 -4.37 -1.94
C GLU A 59 -8.47 -4.76 -0.46
N GLU A 60 -8.65 -6.04 -0.12
CA GLU A 60 -8.42 -6.55 1.24
C GLU A 60 -6.96 -6.33 1.69
N CYS A 61 -5.99 -6.48 0.78
CA CYS A 61 -4.59 -6.16 1.07
C CYS A 61 -4.38 -4.70 1.44
N TRP A 62 -5.01 -3.77 0.71
CA TRP A 62 -4.94 -2.33 1.03
C TRP A 62 -5.63 -2.00 2.34
N LYS A 63 -6.79 -2.59 2.62
CA LYS A 63 -7.48 -2.43 3.92
C LYS A 63 -6.62 -2.94 5.08
N ASN A 64 -5.98 -4.09 4.90
CA ASN A 64 -5.05 -4.64 5.87
C ASN A 64 -3.86 -3.68 6.08
N ALA A 65 -3.19 -3.25 5.01
CA ALA A 65 -2.05 -2.33 5.07
C ALA A 65 -2.39 -1.01 5.77
N ALA A 66 -3.57 -0.43 5.48
CA ALA A 66 -4.06 0.77 6.14
C ALA A 66 -4.25 0.61 7.65
N SER A 67 -4.51 -0.62 8.12
CA SER A 67 -4.83 -0.91 9.51
C SER A 67 -3.61 -1.29 10.37
N GLN A 68 -2.42 -1.41 9.79
CA GLN A 68 -1.21 -1.86 10.50
C GLN A 68 -0.54 -0.76 11.34
N ASP A 69 -0.73 0.51 10.98
CA ASP A 69 -0.12 1.66 11.65
C ASP A 69 -1.15 2.44 12.47
N ASP A 70 -0.72 2.94 13.64
CA ASP A 70 -1.56 3.78 14.48
C ASP A 70 -1.50 5.23 14.01
N TRP A 71 -2.38 5.56 13.08
CA TRP A 71 -2.45 6.88 12.46
C TRP A 71 -2.79 7.99 13.44
N ILE A 72 -3.62 7.68 14.44
CA ILE A 72 -4.02 8.66 15.46
C ILE A 72 -2.84 8.97 16.37
N ALA A 73 -2.10 7.95 16.80
CA ALA A 73 -0.88 8.16 17.58
C ALA A 73 0.17 8.96 16.80
N LEU A 74 0.37 8.67 15.51
CA LEU A 74 1.28 9.44 14.64
C LEU A 74 0.93 10.94 14.61
N ILE A 75 -0.36 11.29 14.47
CA ILE A 75 -0.81 12.69 14.51
C ILE A 75 -0.56 13.32 15.86
N GLN A 76 -0.93 12.62 16.93
CA GLN A 76 -0.81 13.14 18.29
C GLN A 76 0.64 13.42 18.64
N VAL A 77 1.55 12.48 18.36
CA VAL A 77 2.99 12.65 18.63
C VAL A 77 3.57 13.76 17.76
N SER A 78 3.29 13.76 16.44
CA SER A 78 3.81 14.79 15.55
C SER A 78 3.37 16.21 15.95
N THR A 79 2.13 16.36 16.41
CA THR A 79 1.59 17.64 16.87
C THR A 79 2.17 18.03 18.22
N ALA A 80 2.25 17.10 19.18
CA ALA A 80 2.74 17.36 20.52
C ALA A 80 4.23 17.73 20.54
N GLU A 81 5.02 17.07 19.70
CA GLU A 81 6.47 17.29 19.57
C GLU A 81 6.81 18.39 18.55
N GLY A 82 5.83 18.89 17.80
CA GLY A 82 6.03 19.93 16.79
C GLY A 82 6.95 19.48 15.66
N TRP A 83 6.76 18.27 15.15
CA TRP A 83 7.59 17.71 14.07
C TRP A 83 7.56 18.59 12.83
N SER A 84 8.73 18.80 12.23
CA SER A 84 8.84 19.39 10.90
C SER A 84 8.30 18.44 9.83
N ASP A 85 7.91 18.97 8.67
CA ASP A 85 7.45 18.17 7.53
C ASP A 85 8.45 17.08 7.13
N LYS A 86 9.75 17.38 7.19
CA LYS A 86 10.81 16.39 6.91
C LYS A 86 10.73 15.19 7.84
N VAL A 87 10.56 15.42 9.14
CA VAL A 87 10.45 14.34 10.14
C VAL A 87 9.17 13.53 9.92
N VAL A 88 8.05 14.21 9.64
CA VAL A 88 6.79 13.53 9.29
C VAL A 88 7.00 12.59 8.09
N LEU A 89 7.65 13.07 7.03
CA LEU A 89 7.88 12.27 5.83
C LEU A 89 8.84 11.10 6.08
N GLU A 90 9.90 11.28 6.87
CA GLU A 90 10.77 10.17 7.30
C GLU A 90 10.00 9.10 8.06
N VAL A 91 9.12 9.49 8.98
CA VAL A 91 8.26 8.54 9.71
C VAL A 91 7.25 7.87 8.79
N LEU A 92 6.65 8.61 7.84
CA LEU A 92 5.73 8.02 6.87
C LEU A 92 6.40 6.95 5.99
N ARG A 93 7.69 7.09 5.65
CA ARG A 93 8.44 6.06 4.90
C ARG A 93 8.49 4.72 5.62
N GLU A 94 8.36 4.71 6.94
CA GLU A 94 8.36 3.49 7.73
C GLU A 94 7.01 2.78 7.80
N THR A 95 5.92 3.47 7.40
CA THR A 95 4.57 2.91 7.41
C THR A 95 4.39 1.79 6.38
N VAL A 96 3.48 0.87 6.67
CA VAL A 96 3.12 -0.22 5.77
C VAL A 96 2.46 0.32 4.50
N LEU A 97 1.65 1.39 4.60
CA LEU A 97 1.06 2.02 3.41
C LEU A 97 2.11 2.59 2.45
N TYR A 98 3.13 3.28 2.96
CA TYR A 98 4.21 3.76 2.13
C TYR A 98 4.94 2.60 1.45
N LYS A 99 5.33 1.58 2.23
CA LYS A 99 6.07 0.42 1.72
C LYS A 99 5.26 -0.37 0.69
N ALA A 100 3.97 -0.58 0.91
CA ALA A 100 3.09 -1.21 -0.08
C ALA A 100 3.00 -0.36 -1.36
N SER A 101 2.85 0.96 -1.21
CA SER A 101 2.78 1.87 -2.35
C SER A 101 4.08 1.93 -3.14
N SER A 102 5.25 1.91 -2.49
CA SER A 102 6.54 1.96 -3.18
C SER A 102 6.79 0.69 -3.98
N TRP A 103 6.37 -0.47 -3.45
CA TRP A 103 6.40 -1.74 -4.18
C TRP A 103 5.48 -1.76 -5.40
N CYS A 104 4.31 -1.13 -5.33
CA CYS A 104 3.29 -1.18 -6.38
C CYS A 104 3.37 -0.06 -7.42
N TYR A 105 3.85 1.13 -7.04
CA TYR A 105 3.77 2.35 -7.83
C TYR A 105 5.06 3.17 -7.82
N GLY A 106 6.06 2.77 -7.04
CA GLY A 106 7.32 3.49 -6.95
C GLY A 106 8.18 3.33 -8.21
N PRO A 107 9.17 4.23 -8.42
CA PRO A 107 10.05 4.20 -9.58
C PRO A 107 10.87 2.91 -9.69
N GLU A 108 11.19 2.28 -8.56
CA GLU A 108 11.94 1.03 -8.47
C GLU A 108 11.05 -0.22 -8.47
N SER A 109 9.74 -0.07 -8.72
CA SER A 109 8.80 -1.18 -8.69
C SER A 109 9.09 -2.20 -9.81
N GLN A 110 9.26 -3.47 -9.43
CA GLN A 110 9.48 -4.57 -10.37
C GLN A 110 8.17 -5.34 -10.55
N ILE A 111 7.40 -4.99 -11.57
CA ILE A 111 6.07 -5.54 -11.81
C ILE A 111 6.06 -6.29 -13.14
N TYR A 112 5.57 -7.53 -13.10
CA TYR A 112 5.40 -8.35 -14.29
C TYR A 112 4.04 -8.08 -14.97
N GLY A 113 4.05 -7.92 -16.30
CA GLY A 113 2.83 -7.99 -17.11
C GLY A 113 1.82 -6.84 -16.95
N GLY A 114 2.27 -5.60 -16.79
CA GLY A 114 1.46 -4.37 -16.69
C GLY A 114 1.41 -3.79 -15.27
N GLY A 115 1.22 -2.49 -15.11
CA GLY A 115 1.31 -1.81 -13.81
C GLY A 115 0.11 -2.07 -12.86
N PHE A 116 0.24 -1.66 -11.60
CA PHE A 116 -0.92 -1.62 -10.69
C PHE A 116 -1.90 -0.51 -11.09
N GLU A 117 -1.44 0.59 -11.69
CA GLU A 117 -2.28 1.67 -12.22
C GLU A 117 -3.43 1.19 -13.11
N GLU A 118 -3.19 0.16 -13.94
CA GLU A 118 -4.21 -0.36 -14.87
C GLU A 118 -5.37 -1.07 -14.15
N VAL A 119 -5.15 -1.51 -12.92
CA VAL A 119 -6.11 -2.31 -12.15
C VAL A 119 -6.69 -1.50 -11.01
N MET A 120 -5.84 -0.83 -10.24
CA MET A 120 -6.19 -0.06 -9.06
C MET A 120 -5.24 1.13 -8.97
N PRO A 121 -5.57 2.29 -9.55
CA PRO A 121 -4.74 3.49 -9.40
C PRO A 121 -4.72 3.98 -7.95
N LEU A 122 -3.68 4.75 -7.59
CA LEU A 122 -3.59 5.36 -6.25
C LEU A 122 -4.74 6.33 -5.98
N GLN A 123 -5.03 7.20 -6.93
CA GLN A 123 -6.10 8.20 -6.86
C GLN A 123 -7.12 7.94 -7.97
N LYS A 124 -8.36 8.43 -7.79
CA LYS A 124 -9.33 8.41 -8.89
C LYS A 124 -8.97 9.53 -9.85
N ASP A 125 -8.68 9.18 -11.11
CA ASP A 125 -8.71 10.19 -12.18
C ASP A 125 -10.16 10.62 -12.42
N ASP A 126 -10.34 11.88 -12.82
CA ASP A 126 -11.66 12.49 -13.05
C ASP A 126 -12.53 11.70 -14.07
N GLU A 127 -11.93 10.92 -14.96
CA GLU A 127 -12.65 10.06 -15.91
C GLU A 127 -13.36 8.85 -15.26
N PHE A 128 -12.92 8.41 -14.06
CA PHE A 128 -13.53 7.29 -13.33
C PHE A 128 -14.69 7.71 -12.41
N LEU A 129 -15.02 9.01 -12.35
CA LEU A 129 -16.05 9.59 -11.46
C LEU A 129 -17.48 9.12 -11.75
N SER A 130 -17.73 8.41 -12.86
CA SER A 130 -19.05 7.88 -13.19
C SER A 130 -19.43 6.62 -12.39
N ILE A 131 -18.47 5.97 -11.72
CA ILE A 131 -18.71 4.77 -10.93
C ILE A 131 -18.54 5.10 -9.44
N LYS A 132 -19.64 4.97 -8.68
CA LYS A 132 -19.70 5.20 -7.22
C LYS A 132 -18.87 4.22 -6.37
N ASP A 133 -18.16 3.29 -7.01
CA ASP A 133 -17.40 2.28 -6.29
C ASP A 133 -16.11 2.89 -5.77
N GLU A 134 -16.05 3.08 -4.45
CA GLU A 134 -14.89 3.61 -3.75
C GLU A 134 -13.72 2.61 -3.74
N SER A 135 -13.95 1.32 -4.02
CA SER A 135 -12.88 0.33 -4.19
C SER A 135 -12.10 0.47 -5.51
N LEU A 136 -12.44 1.48 -6.33
CA LEU A 136 -11.82 1.69 -7.63
C LEU A 136 -10.38 2.21 -7.56
N SER A 137 -10.00 2.86 -6.46
CA SER A 137 -8.66 3.37 -6.22
C SER A 137 -8.20 3.08 -4.79
N VAL A 138 -6.89 3.16 -4.55
CA VAL A 138 -6.33 3.03 -3.19
C VAL A 138 -6.89 4.13 -2.29
N GLU A 139 -6.94 5.38 -2.75
CA GLU A 139 -7.55 6.49 -2.01
C GLU A 139 -8.99 6.19 -1.58
N GLY A 140 -9.82 5.64 -2.46
CA GLY A 140 -11.21 5.33 -2.12
C GLY A 140 -11.33 4.18 -1.12
N ILE A 141 -10.36 3.25 -1.10
CA ILE A 141 -10.24 2.22 -0.04
C ILE A 141 -9.85 2.88 1.28
N LEU A 142 -8.86 3.78 1.26
CA LEU A 142 -8.41 4.48 2.47
C LEU A 142 -9.52 5.33 3.09
N ARG A 143 -10.38 5.95 2.29
CA ARG A 143 -11.55 6.71 2.76
C ARG A 143 -12.52 5.89 3.62
N GLN A 144 -12.53 4.58 3.46
CA GLN A 144 -13.35 3.67 4.27
C GLN A 144 -12.71 3.32 5.62
N HIS A 145 -11.45 3.69 5.84
CA HIS A 145 -10.74 3.40 7.09
C HIS A 145 -11.27 4.24 8.25
N LYS A 146 -11.39 3.64 9.43
CA LYS A 146 -11.93 4.28 10.64
C LYS A 146 -11.22 5.59 11.03
N ASP A 147 -9.91 5.65 10.81
CA ASP A 147 -9.08 6.79 11.20
C ASP A 147 -8.96 7.82 10.07
N PHE A 148 -9.53 7.57 8.89
CA PHE A 148 -9.42 8.48 7.75
C PHE A 148 -9.99 9.89 8.00
N PRO A 149 -11.10 10.10 8.74
CA PRO A 149 -11.60 11.45 9.04
C PRO A 149 -10.56 12.34 9.73
N ASP A 150 -9.72 11.74 10.60
CA ASP A 150 -8.71 12.47 11.37
C ASP A 150 -7.33 12.41 10.71
N ALA A 151 -7.00 11.30 10.04
CA ALA A 151 -5.67 11.00 9.53
C ALA A 151 -5.55 10.81 8.03
N GLY A 152 -6.64 11.02 7.28
CA GLY A 152 -6.67 10.78 5.84
C GLY A 152 -5.58 11.53 5.08
N LYS A 153 -5.22 12.75 5.52
CA LYS A 153 -4.10 13.50 4.92
C LYS A 153 -2.78 12.75 5.02
N LEU A 154 -2.42 12.21 6.19
CA LEU A 154 -1.19 11.45 6.38
C LEU A 154 -1.20 10.14 5.59
N MET A 155 -2.33 9.43 5.59
CA MET A 155 -2.48 8.19 4.83
C MET A 155 -2.30 8.44 3.31
N LEU A 156 -2.88 9.52 2.79
CA LEU A 156 -2.72 9.91 1.38
C LEU A 156 -1.31 10.40 1.08
N THR A 157 -0.68 11.16 1.98
CA THR A 157 0.71 11.57 1.83
C THR A 157 1.63 10.35 1.78
N ALA A 158 1.40 9.32 2.61
CA ALA A 158 2.21 8.10 2.61
C ALA A 158 2.20 7.39 1.25
N ILE A 159 1.02 7.18 0.66
CA ILE A 159 0.92 6.49 -0.64
C ILE A 159 1.47 7.34 -1.80
N MET A 160 1.30 8.67 -1.75
CA MET A 160 1.76 9.56 -2.82
C MET A 160 3.27 9.78 -2.79
N LEU A 161 3.85 9.92 -1.59
CA LEU A 161 5.29 10.04 -1.39
C LEU A 161 6.04 8.85 -2.03
N ALA A 162 5.47 7.66 -1.89
CA ALA A 162 6.05 6.44 -2.43
C ALA A 162 6.08 6.38 -3.97
N LYS A 163 5.08 6.95 -4.65
CA LYS A 163 5.00 7.00 -6.11
C LYS A 163 6.04 7.94 -6.71
N VAL A 164 6.26 9.07 -6.04
CA VAL A 164 7.12 10.14 -6.55
C VAL A 164 8.61 9.83 -6.33
N GLY A 165 8.95 9.03 -5.30
CA GLY A 165 10.33 8.72 -4.95
C GLY A 165 11.06 9.90 -4.27
N ASP A 166 12.31 9.68 -3.87
CA ASP A 166 13.08 10.67 -3.09
C ASP A 166 13.52 11.90 -3.91
N ASP A 167 13.57 11.81 -5.24
CA ASP A 167 14.11 12.87 -6.10
C ASP A 167 13.21 14.11 -6.26
N ALA A 168 11.89 13.98 -6.17
CA ALA A 168 11.03 15.17 -6.36
C ALA A 168 10.97 16.10 -5.14
N MET A 169 11.49 15.67 -3.98
CA MET A 169 11.61 16.54 -2.81
C MET A 169 12.75 17.56 -2.94
N VAL A 170 13.63 17.37 -3.94
CA VAL A 170 14.78 18.26 -4.20
C VAL A 170 14.37 19.49 -5.02
N GLU A 171 13.29 19.41 -5.81
CA GLU A 171 12.93 20.50 -6.73
C GLU A 171 12.26 21.71 -6.04
N GLU A 172 11.57 21.53 -4.91
CA GLU A 172 10.91 22.66 -4.23
C GLU A 172 11.91 23.58 -3.49
N HIS A 173 13.07 23.04 -3.07
CA HIS A 173 14.14 23.85 -2.46
C HIS A 173 15.08 24.50 -3.48
N MET A 174 15.12 24.03 -4.74
CA MET A 174 15.93 24.68 -5.79
C MET A 174 15.16 25.76 -6.55
N ALA A 175 13.81 25.74 -6.53
CA ALA A 175 12.99 26.72 -7.23
C ALA A 175 12.85 28.08 -6.51
N THR A 176 13.20 28.17 -5.22
CA THR A 176 13.08 29.40 -4.42
C THR A 176 14.39 30.17 -4.23
N ASP A 177 15.54 29.61 -4.64
CA ASP A 177 16.85 30.27 -4.54
C ASP A 177 17.34 30.84 -5.89
N SER A 178 16.42 31.00 -6.85
CA SER A 178 16.69 31.61 -8.16
C SER A 178 15.55 32.53 -8.59
N ARG A 179 15.35 33.62 -7.85
CA ARG A 179 14.85 34.89 -8.42
C ARG A 179 15.01 36.09 -7.51
#